data_AF-U7V919-F1
#
_entry.id   AF-U7V919-F1
#
_cell.length_a   1.000
_cell.length_b   1.000
_cell.length_c   1.000
_cell.angle_alpha   90.00
_cell.angle_beta   90.00
_cell.angle_gamma   90.00
#
_symmetry.space_group_name_H-M   'P 1'
#
loop_
_entity.id
_entity.type
_entity.pdbx_description
1 polymer ?
#
loop_
_entity_poly.entity_id
_entity_poly.type
_entity_poly.pdbx_seq_one_letter_code
_entity_poly.pdbx_strand_id
1 'polypeptide(L)'
;IKNISSKYEIKKMIMTIGLEDFKNILKIENLRDDISLIKEKFNEIIMNNEPIFLKELAISGKDILNLGIKDGKKIKELLEKSLDIVLKNPELNQKNYLLKLIEEEKI
;
A
#
# COMPACT_ATOMS: atom_id res chain seq x y z
N ILE A 1 8.01 -21.41 -5.73
CA ILE A 1 7.80 -20.22 -6.58
C ILE A 1 7.01 -19.22 -5.74
N LYS A 2 7.58 -18.08 -5.35
CA LYS A 2 6.83 -17.04 -4.64
C LYS A 2 5.62 -16.68 -5.50
N ASN A 3 4.44 -16.66 -4.91
CA ASN A 3 3.19 -16.38 -5.62
C ASN A 3 3.16 -14.86 -5.95
N ILE A 4 3.89 -14.46 -6.99
CA ILE A 4 4.02 -13.09 -7.51
C ILE A 4 2.65 -12.48 -7.91
N SER A 5 1.57 -13.27 -7.85
CA SER A 5 0.23 -12.84 -8.19
C SER A 5 -0.57 -12.19 -7.06
N SER A 6 -0.09 -12.04 -5.82
CA SER A 6 -0.95 -11.42 -4.78
C SER A 6 -1.15 -9.92 -5.03
N LYS A 7 -2.31 -9.36 -4.62
CA LYS A 7 -2.54 -7.91 -4.68
C LYS A 7 -1.47 -7.12 -3.93
N TYR A 8 -1.04 -7.63 -2.77
CA TYR A 8 0.04 -7.03 -1.98
C TYR A 8 1.34 -6.90 -2.80
N GLU A 9 1.79 -7.98 -3.45
CA GLU A 9 3.01 -7.95 -4.28
C GLU A 9 2.88 -7.00 -5.46
N ILE A 10 1.71 -6.99 -6.13
CA ILE A 10 1.41 -6.06 -7.22
C ILE A 10 1.51 -4.61 -6.74
N LYS A 11 0.95 -4.27 -5.58
CA LYS A 11 1.07 -2.91 -5.03
C LYS A 11 2.52 -2.56 -4.70
N LYS A 12 3.32 -3.48 -4.15
CA LYS A 12 4.76 -3.25 -3.90
C LYS A 12 5.54 -3.01 -5.19
N MET A 13 5.19 -3.70 -6.28
CA MET A 13 5.76 -3.43 -7.61
C MET A 13 5.40 -2.02 -8.09
N ILE A 14 4.12 -1.64 -8.01
CA ILE A 14 3.65 -0.30 -8.37
C ILE A 14 4.35 0.78 -7.55
N MET A 15 4.57 0.57 -6.25
CA MET A 15 5.33 1.51 -5.41
C MET A 15 6.79 1.67 -5.87
N THR A 16 7.38 0.62 -6.42
CA THR A 16 8.79 0.58 -6.79
C THR A 16 9.03 1.19 -8.17
N ILE A 17 8.21 0.82 -9.17
CA ILE A 17 8.41 1.24 -10.56
C ILE A 17 7.48 2.39 -10.97
N GLY A 18 6.44 2.68 -10.18
CA GLY A 18 5.43 3.67 -10.52
C GLY A 18 4.23 3.06 -11.27
N LEU A 19 3.08 3.70 -11.10
CA LEU A 19 1.80 3.22 -11.66
C LEU A 19 1.78 3.24 -13.18
N GLU A 20 2.37 4.27 -13.81
CA GLU A 20 2.35 4.39 -15.27
C GLU A 20 3.25 3.35 -15.93
N ASP A 21 4.46 3.14 -15.40
CA ASP A 21 5.37 2.11 -15.90
C ASP A 21 4.81 0.71 -15.69
N PHE A 22 4.15 0.46 -14.54
CA PHE A 22 3.43 -0.81 -14.33
C PHE A 22 2.33 -1.03 -15.38
N LYS A 23 1.51 -0.01 -15.68
CA LYS A 23 0.49 -0.10 -16.75
C LYS A 23 1.10 -0.35 -18.12
N ASN A 24 2.25 0.24 -18.42
CA ASN A 24 2.94 0.05 -19.70
C ASN A 24 3.44 -1.39 -19.83
N ILE A 25 3.98 -1.98 -18.76
CA ILE A 25 4.39 -3.39 -18.74
C ILE A 25 3.19 -4.31 -19.02
N LEU A 26 2.03 -4.05 -18.42
CA LEU A 26 0.82 -4.86 -18.65
C LEU A 26 0.26 -4.80 -20.09
N LYS A 27 0.69 -3.84 -20.90
CA LYS A 27 0.25 -3.68 -22.30
C LYS A 27 1.15 -4.42 -23.30
N ILE A 28 2.31 -4.94 -22.87
CA ILE A 28 3.26 -5.62 -23.77
C ILE A 28 2.63 -6.91 -24.30
N GLU A 29 2.42 -6.98 -25.62
CA GLU A 29 1.76 -8.09 -26.33
C GLU A 29 2.38 -9.47 -26.02
N ASN A 30 3.72 -9.54 -25.97
CA ASN A 30 4.47 -10.79 -25.77
C ASN A 30 4.38 -11.36 -24.33
N LEU A 31 3.74 -10.67 -23.38
CA LEU A 31 3.58 -11.12 -21.99
C LEU A 31 2.14 -11.55 -21.65
N ARG A 32 1.21 -11.49 -22.61
CA ARG A 32 -0.25 -11.54 -22.36
C ARG A 32 -0.74 -12.80 -21.62
N ASP A 33 -0.28 -13.98 -22.01
CA ASP A 33 -0.74 -15.23 -21.41
C ASP A 33 -0.18 -15.43 -19.99
N ASP A 34 1.05 -14.97 -19.75
CA ASP A 34 1.74 -15.14 -18.47
C ASP A 34 1.26 -14.16 -17.36
N ILE A 35 0.66 -13.03 -17.74
CA ILE A 35 0.29 -11.95 -16.78
C ILE A 35 -1.22 -11.74 -16.62
N SER A 36 -2.07 -12.58 -17.22
CA SER A 36 -3.54 -12.39 -17.18
C SER A 36 -4.09 -12.26 -15.75
N LEU A 37 -3.64 -13.10 -14.81
CA LEU A 37 -4.03 -13.03 -13.40
C LEU A 37 -3.53 -11.75 -12.70
N ILE A 38 -2.36 -11.25 -13.09
CA ILE A 38 -1.82 -9.99 -12.57
C ILE A 38 -2.68 -8.82 -13.04
N LYS A 39 -3.10 -8.84 -14.30
CA LYS A 39 -3.96 -7.81 -14.90
C LYS A 39 -5.35 -7.78 -14.26
N GLU A 40 -5.96 -8.95 -14.01
CA GLU A 40 -7.23 -9.06 -13.29
C GLU A 40 -7.14 -8.41 -11.90
N LYS A 41 -6.15 -8.80 -11.10
CA LYS A 41 -5.97 -8.26 -9.75
C LYS A 41 -5.59 -6.78 -9.74
N PHE A 42 -4.81 -6.33 -10.72
CA PHE A 42 -4.54 -4.91 -10.90
C PHE A 42 -5.84 -4.14 -11.18
N ASN A 43 -6.71 -4.65 -12.06
CA ASN A 43 -8.00 -4.01 -12.32
C ASN A 43 -8.86 -3.95 -11.05
N GLU A 44 -8.91 -5.01 -10.25
CA GLU A 44 -9.61 -5.00 -8.96
C GLU A 44 -9.05 -3.92 -8.01
N ILE A 45 -7.71 -3.81 -7.88
CA ILE A 45 -7.05 -2.80 -7.05
C ILE A 45 -7.52 -1.39 -7.46
N ILE A 46 -7.53 -1.10 -8.76
CA ILE A 46 -7.93 0.20 -9.29
C ILE A 46 -9.43 0.44 -9.12
N MET A 47 -10.27 -0.53 -9.45
CA MET A 47 -11.74 -0.42 -9.33
C MET A 47 -12.19 -0.20 -7.88
N ASN A 48 -11.54 -0.86 -6.94
CA ASN A 48 -11.84 -0.74 -5.51
C ASN A 48 -11.16 0.46 -4.85
N ASN A 49 -10.37 1.25 -5.58
CA ASN A 49 -9.53 2.32 -5.03
C ASN A 49 -8.68 1.86 -3.83
N GLU A 50 -8.08 0.67 -3.92
CA GLU A 50 -7.27 0.14 -2.83
C GLU A 50 -6.00 0.99 -2.64
N PRO A 51 -5.59 1.31 -1.40
CA PRO A 51 -4.41 2.14 -1.17
C PRO A 51 -3.13 1.45 -1.63
N ILE A 52 -2.22 2.24 -2.23
CA ILE A 52 -0.92 1.81 -2.77
C ILE A 52 0.20 2.68 -2.18
N PHE A 53 -0.04 3.97 -1.98
CA PHE A 53 0.96 4.95 -1.58
C PHE A 53 0.69 5.53 -0.20
N LEU A 54 1.74 6.05 0.46
CA LEU A 54 1.63 6.70 1.77
C LEU A 54 0.57 7.80 1.82
N LYS A 55 0.43 8.57 0.74
CA LYS A 55 -0.54 9.66 0.63
C LYS A 55 -2.01 9.21 0.65
N GLU A 56 -2.27 7.92 0.46
CA GLU A 56 -3.61 7.32 0.45
C GLU A 56 -3.99 6.72 1.82
N LEU A 57 -3.09 6.77 2.81
CA LEU A 57 -3.42 6.42 4.18
C LEU A 57 -4.47 7.37 4.77
N ALA A 58 -5.36 6.82 5.60
CA ALA A 58 -6.36 7.58 6.34
C ALA A 58 -5.77 8.41 7.50
N ILE A 59 -4.45 8.31 7.70
CA ILE A 59 -3.67 9.08 8.67
C ILE A 59 -2.51 9.78 7.96
N SER A 60 -2.07 10.87 8.57
CA SER A 60 -0.92 11.66 8.13
C SER A 60 0.12 11.76 9.24
N GLY A 61 1.32 12.26 8.91
CA GLY A 61 2.33 12.57 9.93
C GLY A 61 1.83 13.56 10.99
N LYS A 62 0.90 14.46 10.64
CA LYS A 62 0.27 15.39 11.58
C LYS A 62 -0.58 14.67 12.62
N ASP A 63 -1.29 13.61 12.23
CA ASP A 63 -2.08 12.84 13.18
C ASP A 63 -1.18 12.14 14.21
N ILE A 64 -0.04 11.62 13.76
CA ILE A 64 0.96 10.98 14.62
C ILE A 64 1.64 12.00 15.54
N LEU A 65 1.95 13.20 15.03
CA LEU A 65 2.46 14.32 15.84
C LEU A 65 1.50 14.68 16.99
N ASN A 66 0.18 14.63 16.74
CA ASN A 66 -0.82 14.91 17.77
C ASN A 66 -0.89 13.83 18.86
N LEU A 67 -0.39 12.62 18.62
CA LEU A 67 -0.22 11.56 19.65
C LEU A 67 1.02 11.77 20.55
N GLY A 68 1.74 12.88 20.33
CA GLY A 68 2.93 13.28 21.09
C GLY A 68 4.25 12.71 20.55
N ILE A 69 4.23 12.02 19.41
CA ILE A 69 5.45 11.49 18.76
C ILE A 69 6.04 12.59 17.89
N LYS A 70 7.22 13.10 18.25
CA LYS A 70 7.85 14.25 17.57
C LYS A 70 9.03 13.88 16.67
N ASP A 71 9.56 12.66 16.79
CA ASP A 71 10.67 12.20 15.97
C ASP A 71 10.21 11.92 14.53
N GLY A 72 10.68 12.72 13.58
CA GLY A 72 10.35 12.60 12.16
C GLY A 72 10.72 11.25 11.55
N LYS A 73 11.82 10.62 12.00
CA LYS A 73 12.20 9.29 11.54
C LYS A 73 11.21 8.24 12.04
N LYS A 74 10.83 8.29 13.32
CA LYS A 74 9.84 7.39 13.90
C LYS A 74 8.46 7.58 13.25
N ILE A 75 8.06 8.80 12.94
CA ILE A 75 6.81 9.09 12.21
C ILE A 75 6.82 8.40 10.84
N LYS A 76 7.93 8.52 10.09
CA LYS A 76 8.07 7.87 8.79
C LYS A 76 7.95 6.34 8.93
N GLU A 77 8.65 5.74 9.87
CA GLU A 77 8.59 4.29 10.12
C GLU A 77 7.18 3.81 10.47
N LEU A 78 6.43 4.56 11.29
CA LEU A 78 5.05 4.22 11.66
C LEU A 78 4.08 4.32 10.47
N LEU A 79 4.24 5.32 9.61
CA LEU A 79 3.47 5.45 8.38
C LEU A 79 3.80 4.32 7.40
N GLU A 80 5.07 3.95 7.24
CA GLU A 80 5.49 2.84 6.38
C GLU A 80 4.95 1.49 6.87
N LYS A 81 4.97 1.24 8.19
CA LYS A 81 4.32 0.06 8.79
C LYS A 81 2.81 0.04 8.58
N SER A 82 2.15 1.18 8.80
CA SER A 82 0.71 1.31 8.58
C SER A 82 0.34 1.02 7.13
N LEU A 83 1.14 1.53 6.18
CA LEU A 83 0.96 1.23 4.77
C LEU A 83 1.13 -0.27 4.50
N ASP A 84 2.17 -0.92 5.02
CA ASP A 84 2.39 -2.36 4.79
C ASP A 84 1.20 -3.23 5.23
N ILE A 85 0.53 -2.85 6.33
CA ILE A 85 -0.70 -3.50 6.81
C ILE A 85 -1.86 -3.26 5.86
N VAL A 86 -2.07 -2.00 5.45
CA VAL A 86 -3.14 -1.60 4.52
C VAL A 86 -2.95 -2.22 3.13
N LEU A 87 -1.72 -2.41 2.68
CA LEU A 87 -1.45 -3.09 1.39
C LEU A 87 -1.97 -4.53 1.39
N LYS A 88 -1.88 -5.22 2.55
CA LYS A 88 -2.40 -6.58 2.74
C LYS A 88 -3.91 -6.60 2.95
N ASN A 89 -4.42 -5.63 3.70
CA ASN A 89 -5.81 -5.55 4.16
C ASN A 89 -6.34 -4.11 3.95
N PRO A 90 -6.78 -3.75 2.73
CA PRO A 90 -7.20 -2.39 2.37
C PRO A 90 -8.28 -1.79 3.29
N GLU A 91 -9.17 -2.63 3.79
CA GLU A 91 -10.27 -2.29 4.68
C GLU A 91 -9.80 -1.73 6.03
N LEU A 92 -8.57 -2.04 6.44
CA LEU A 92 -7.94 -1.52 7.66
C LEU A 92 -7.44 -0.08 7.51
N ASN A 93 -7.58 0.53 6.32
CA ASN A 93 -7.27 1.95 6.11
C ASN A 93 -8.31 2.89 6.74
N GLN A 94 -8.54 2.71 8.05
CA GLN A 94 -9.46 3.49 8.86
C GLN A 94 -8.67 4.29 9.87
N LYS A 95 -8.94 5.60 9.94
CA LYS A 95 -8.19 6.53 10.80
C LYS A 95 -8.08 6.04 12.24
N ASN A 96 -9.20 5.66 12.85
CA ASN A 96 -9.23 5.20 14.24
C ASN A 96 -8.45 3.90 14.46
N TYR A 97 -8.52 2.97 13.51
CA TYR A 97 -7.78 1.70 13.59
C TYR A 97 -6.26 1.95 13.53
N LEU A 98 -5.81 2.75 12.55
CA LEU A 98 -4.39 3.02 12.37
C LEU A 98 -3.80 3.84 13.53
N LEU A 99 -4.55 4.81 14.09
CA LEU A 99 -4.08 5.55 15.26
C LEU A 99 -3.98 4.65 16.50
N LYS A 100 -4.96 3.76 16.73
CA LYS A 100 -4.90 2.81 17.84
C LYS A 100 -3.69 1.88 17.73
N LEU A 101 -3.42 1.36 16.53
CA LEU A 101 -2.23 0.54 16.26
C LEU A 101 -0.94 1.28 16.61
N ILE A 102 -0.85 2.57 16.27
CA ILE A 102 0.33 3.40 16.57
C ILE A 102 0.48 3.64 18.07
N GLU A 103 -0.62 3.86 18.79
CA GLU A 103 -0.60 4.01 20.25
C GLU A 103 -0.16 2.72 20.95
N GLU A 104 -0.57 1.55 20.47
CA GLU A 104 -0.13 0.26 21.00
C GLU A 104 1.37 0.00 20.77
N GLU A 105 1.94 0.47 19.66
CA GLU A 105 3.39 0.42 19.39
C GLU A 105 4.23 1.43 20.20
N LYS A 106 3.59 2.38 20.90
CA LYS A 106 4.28 3.37 21.75
C LYS A 106 4.70 2.76 23.10
N ILE A 107 4.02 1.70 23.53
CA ILE A 107 4.24 0.99 24.80
C ILE A 107 5.43 0.05 24.65
#